data_AF-A0A537HAB7-F1
#
_entry.id   AF-A0A537HAB7-F1
#
_cell.length_a   1.000
_cell.length_b   1.000
_cell.length_c   1.000
_cell.angle_alpha   90.00
_cell.angle_beta   90.00
_cell.angle_gamma   90.00
#
_symmetry.space_group_name_H-M   'P 1'
#
loop_
_entity.id
_entity.type
_entity.pdbx_description
1 polymer ?
#
loop_
_entity_poly.entity_id
_entity_poly.type
_entity_poly.pdbx_seq_one_letter_code
_entity_poly.pdbx_strand_id
1 'polypeptide(L)'
;MLAKTGKAFDDENYFFEPKWDGLRALLFLRERKLELQNRNLRDATGSYPELQKIKGNLRARTAIIDGEVVVLGENGAPNFGRLQARFGVDDPKRVSVLAKTTPVTYVAFDLLHIDGQDVISRPLVERKTRLKSIVEEGPYLLYGEHVGAEGSRFFKEATNRGFEGVIGKESQSQYVPGLR
;
A
#
# COMPACT_ATOMS: atom_id res chain seq x y z
N MET A 1 -5.59 5.35 9.48
CA MET A 1 -4.72 5.06 10.63
C MET A 1 -3.31 5.60 10.35
N LEU A 2 -2.61 6.14 11.35
CA LEU A 2 -1.23 6.65 11.25
C LEU A 2 -0.32 5.92 12.25
N ALA A 3 0.99 5.91 12.02
CA ALA A 3 1.97 5.29 12.90
C ALA A 3 2.72 6.31 13.79
N LYS A 4 3.31 5.82 14.89
CA LYS A 4 4.22 6.56 15.77
C LYS A 4 5.66 6.09 15.56
N THR A 5 6.61 7.02 15.66
CA THR A 5 8.04 6.71 15.55
C THR A 5 8.53 6.03 16.82
N GLY A 6 9.35 4.98 16.69
CA GLY A 6 9.91 4.22 17.80
C GLY A 6 11.21 3.50 17.43
N LYS A 7 11.82 2.81 18.40
CA LYS A 7 12.95 1.90 18.14
C LYS A 7 12.42 0.57 17.62
N ALA A 8 13.23 -0.14 16.82
CA ALA A 8 12.90 -1.51 16.44
C ALA A 8 12.81 -2.40 17.69
N PHE A 9 11.86 -3.34 17.69
CA PHE A 9 11.53 -4.21 18.80
C PHE A 9 11.01 -5.55 18.29
N ASP A 10 11.00 -6.56 19.16
CA ASP A 10 10.41 -7.87 18.91
C ASP A 10 9.17 -8.04 19.79
N ASP A 11 8.07 -8.53 19.22
CA ASP A 11 6.81 -8.77 19.94
C ASP A 11 5.90 -9.73 19.15
N GLU A 12 5.52 -10.85 19.77
CA GLU A 12 4.67 -11.89 19.17
C GLU A 12 3.28 -11.39 18.76
N ASN A 13 2.81 -10.30 19.36
CA ASN A 13 1.52 -9.71 19.03
C ASN A 13 1.58 -8.78 17.82
N TYR A 14 2.77 -8.52 17.25
CA TYR A 14 2.97 -7.56 16.18
C TYR A 14 3.35 -8.22 14.86
N PHE A 15 2.85 -7.61 13.78
CA PHE A 15 3.35 -7.77 12.44
C PHE A 15 4.27 -6.62 12.08
N PHE A 16 5.35 -6.93 11.39
CA PHE A 16 6.31 -5.96 10.88
C PHE A 16 6.32 -6.00 9.36
N GLU A 17 6.06 -4.84 8.75
CA GLU A 17 6.04 -4.65 7.30
C GLU A 17 7.20 -3.73 6.89
N PRO A 18 7.79 -3.89 5.69
CA PRO A 18 8.70 -2.88 5.16
C PRO A 18 8.00 -1.53 5.11
N LYS A 19 8.72 -0.46 5.47
CA LYS A 19 8.22 0.89 5.31
C LYS A 19 8.26 1.26 3.82
N TRP A 20 7.10 1.24 3.18
CA TRP A 20 6.95 1.65 1.80
C TRP A 20 6.94 3.19 1.72
N ASP A 21 8.04 3.78 1.26
CA ASP A 21 8.10 5.23 1.05
C ASP A 21 7.51 5.66 -0.27
N GLY A 22 6.33 6.27 -0.20
CA GLY A 22 5.65 6.75 -1.38
C GLY A 22 4.53 7.75 -1.08
N LEU A 23 3.43 7.56 -1.78
CA LEU A 23 2.21 8.33 -1.60
C LEU A 23 1.07 7.41 -1.18
N ARG A 24 0.68 7.50 0.09
CA ARG A 24 -0.51 6.81 0.59
C ARG A 24 -1.75 7.15 -0.23
N ALA A 25 -2.43 6.12 -0.69
CA ALA A 25 -3.71 6.22 -1.39
C ALA A 25 -4.65 5.08 -1.01
N LEU A 26 -5.92 5.44 -0.76
CA LEU A 26 -7.01 4.47 -0.71
C LEU A 26 -7.41 4.12 -2.14
N LEU A 27 -7.50 2.83 -2.43
CA LEU A 27 -8.03 2.30 -3.68
C LEU A 27 -9.47 1.87 -3.47
N PHE A 28 -10.37 2.41 -4.29
CA PHE A 28 -11.78 2.03 -4.34
C PHE A 28 -12.03 1.23 -5.61
N LEU A 29 -12.37 -0.04 -5.44
CA LEU A 29 -12.85 -0.90 -6.50
C LEU A 29 -14.38 -0.95 -6.44
N ARG A 30 -15.03 -0.59 -7.54
CA ARG A 30 -16.49 -0.67 -7.72
C ARG A 30 -16.77 -1.31 -9.06
N GLU A 31 -16.99 -2.62 -9.05
CA GLU A 31 -17.17 -3.48 -10.23
C GLU A 31 -15.99 -3.34 -11.20
N ARG A 32 -16.15 -2.52 -12.24
CA ARG A 32 -15.13 -2.30 -13.29
C ARG A 32 -14.42 -0.95 -13.17
N LYS A 33 -14.74 -0.16 -12.15
CA LYS A 33 -14.15 1.15 -11.90
C LYS A 33 -13.16 1.05 -10.73
N LEU A 34 -11.97 1.61 -10.95
CA LEU A 34 -10.96 1.79 -9.92
C LEU A 34 -10.72 3.28 -9.76
N GLU A 35 -10.82 3.76 -8.52
CA GLU A 35 -10.53 5.14 -8.14
C GLU A 35 -9.47 5.16 -7.06
N LEU A 36 -8.65 6.21 -7.04
CA LEU A 36 -7.64 6.44 -6.02
C LEU A 36 -7.94 7.73 -5.29
N GLN A 37 -7.87 7.68 -3.97
CA GLN A 37 -7.97 8.86 -3.12
C GLN A 37 -6.70 8.99 -2.29
N ASN A 38 -6.01 10.13 -2.39
CA ASN A 38 -4.78 10.35 -1.63
C ASN A 38 -5.06 10.64 -0.15
N ARG A 39 -3.99 10.74 0.66
CA ARG A 39 -4.05 11.12 2.09
C ARG A 39 -4.85 12.38 2.43
N ASN A 40 -5.02 13.31 1.48
CA ASN A 40 -5.75 14.56 1.66
C ASN A 40 -7.20 14.47 1.13
N LEU A 41 -7.69 13.25 0.91
CA LEU A 41 -9.03 12.94 0.43
C LEU A 41 -9.33 13.42 -1.01
N ARG A 42 -8.28 13.76 -1.78
CA ARG A 42 -8.42 14.20 -3.18
C ARG A 42 -8.30 13.02 -4.13
N ASP A 43 -9.06 13.08 -5.22
CA ASP A 43 -8.95 12.14 -6.33
C ASP A 43 -7.53 12.22 -6.94
N ALA A 44 -6.89 11.06 -7.06
CA ALA A 44 -5.57 10.87 -7.66
C ALA A 44 -5.60 9.88 -8.83
N THR A 45 -6.79 9.44 -9.26
CA THR A 45 -6.99 8.41 -10.28
C THR A 45 -6.34 8.81 -11.61
N GLY A 46 -6.53 10.06 -12.01
CA GLY A 46 -5.96 10.60 -13.25
C GLY A 46 -4.44 10.71 -13.25
N SER A 47 -3.80 10.81 -12.08
CA SER A 47 -2.34 10.94 -11.96
C SER A 47 -1.60 9.62 -12.17
N TYR A 48 -2.28 8.48 -12.05
CA TYR A 48 -1.69 7.13 -12.13
C TYR A 48 -2.50 6.18 -13.03
N PRO A 49 -2.67 6.49 -14.33
CA PRO A 49 -3.52 5.72 -15.23
C PRO A 49 -3.04 4.26 -15.40
N GLU A 50 -1.75 3.98 -15.21
CA GLU A 50 -1.22 2.62 -15.25
C GLU A 50 -1.84 1.70 -14.20
N LEU A 51 -2.28 2.24 -13.06
CA LEU A 51 -2.92 1.46 -11.99
C LEU A 51 -4.33 0.97 -12.37
N GLN A 52 -4.94 1.50 -13.43
CA GLN A 52 -6.20 0.93 -13.95
C GLN A 52 -6.04 -0.52 -14.43
N LYS A 53 -4.81 -0.94 -14.74
CA LYS A 53 -4.52 -2.31 -15.19
C LYS A 53 -4.70 -3.35 -14.10
N ILE A 54 -4.69 -2.95 -12.81
CA ILE A 54 -4.72 -3.89 -11.69
C ILE A 54 -6.12 -4.42 -11.36
N LYS A 55 -7.17 -3.92 -12.04
CA LYS A 55 -8.54 -4.38 -11.80
C LYS A 55 -8.70 -5.89 -11.97
N GLY A 56 -8.02 -6.47 -12.97
CA GLY A 56 -8.02 -7.93 -13.19
C GLY A 56 -7.25 -8.72 -12.13
N ASN A 57 -6.39 -8.03 -11.36
CA ASN A 57 -5.59 -8.60 -10.29
C ASN A 57 -6.32 -8.60 -8.92
N LEU A 58 -7.54 -8.05 -8.85
CA LEU A 58 -8.34 -7.99 -7.64
C LEU A 58 -9.56 -8.90 -7.76
N ARG A 59 -9.57 -10.00 -7.01
CA ARG A 59 -10.64 -11.00 -7.00
C ARG A 59 -11.79 -10.59 -6.07
N ALA A 60 -12.39 -9.43 -6.33
CA ALA A 60 -13.55 -8.89 -5.62
C ALA A 60 -14.40 -8.04 -6.58
N ARG A 61 -15.71 -7.93 -6.32
CA ARG A 61 -16.58 -6.99 -7.06
C ARG A 61 -16.45 -5.58 -6.50
N THR A 62 -16.38 -5.46 -5.19
CA THR A 62 -16.18 -4.17 -4.51
C THR A 62 -15.11 -4.33 -3.44
N ALA A 63 -14.24 -3.33 -3.31
CA ALA A 63 -13.24 -3.31 -2.25
C ALA A 63 -12.78 -1.88 -1.93
N ILE A 64 -12.37 -1.66 -0.68
CA ILE A 64 -11.61 -0.48 -0.27
C ILE A 64 -10.30 -0.98 0.34
N ILE A 65 -9.18 -0.62 -0.28
CA ILE A 65 -7.84 -1.09 0.08
C ILE A 65 -6.99 0.12 0.49
N ASP A 66 -6.25 0.00 1.60
CA ASP A 66 -5.24 0.98 2.01
C ASP A 66 -3.87 0.50 1.53
N GLY A 67 -3.09 1.44 1.02
CA GLY A 67 -1.85 1.12 0.32
C GLY A 67 -1.01 2.35 -0.01
N GLU A 68 0.16 2.07 -0.58
CA GLU A 68 1.14 3.07 -0.96
C GLU A 68 1.39 3.03 -2.47
N VAL A 69 1.38 4.18 -3.13
CA VAL A 69 1.88 4.31 -4.51
C VAL A 69 3.38 4.55 -4.45
N VAL A 70 4.16 3.67 -5.07
CA VAL A 70 5.63 3.73 -5.05
C VAL A 70 6.20 3.64 -6.47
N VAL A 71 7.44 4.11 -6.64
CA VAL A 71 8.29 3.71 -7.77
C VAL A 71 9.31 2.73 -7.22
N LEU A 72 9.39 1.53 -7.80
CA LEU A 72 10.36 0.54 -7.36
C LEU A 72 11.74 0.84 -7.96
N GLY A 73 12.78 0.73 -7.15
CA GLY A 73 14.18 0.68 -7.57
C GLY A 73 14.56 -0.71 -8.09
N GLU A 74 15.80 -0.84 -8.58
CA GLU A 74 16.32 -2.11 -9.13
C GLU A 74 16.41 -3.23 -8.08
N ASN A 75 16.55 -2.86 -6.80
CA ASN A 75 16.57 -3.76 -5.66
C ASN A 75 15.17 -4.10 -5.11
N GLY A 76 14.10 -3.59 -5.74
CA GLY A 76 12.71 -3.77 -5.28
C GLY A 76 12.30 -2.88 -4.10
N ALA A 77 13.21 -2.05 -3.56
CA ALA A 77 12.86 -1.05 -2.55
C ALA A 77 12.28 0.22 -3.21
N PRO A 78 11.43 1.00 -2.52
CA PRO A 78 10.92 2.25 -3.05
C PRO A 78 12.02 3.27 -3.34
N ASN A 79 11.99 3.86 -4.52
CA ASN A 79 12.79 5.01 -4.89
C ASN A 79 11.95 6.28 -4.82
N PHE A 80 11.90 6.87 -3.62
CA PHE A 80 11.12 8.09 -3.36
C PHE A 80 11.56 9.26 -4.26
N GLY A 81 12.87 9.41 -4.49
CA GLY A 81 13.41 10.46 -5.36
C GLY A 81 12.86 10.41 -6.78
N ARG A 82 12.73 9.21 -7.37
CA ARG A 82 12.08 9.03 -8.68
C ARG A 82 10.58 9.30 -8.62
N LEU A 83 9.91 8.89 -7.53
CA LEU A 83 8.48 9.13 -7.36
C LEU A 83 8.14 10.64 -7.31
N GLN A 84 9.04 11.50 -6.83
CA GLN A 84 8.82 12.96 -6.79
C GLN A 84 8.43 13.55 -8.15
N ALA A 85 8.92 12.99 -9.27
CA ALA A 85 8.55 13.43 -10.61
C ALA A 85 7.05 13.23 -10.92
N ARG A 86 6.34 12.40 -10.15
CA ARG A 86 4.90 12.14 -10.26
C ARG A 86 4.03 13.02 -9.36
N PHE A 87 4.63 13.86 -8.51
CA PHE A 87 3.89 14.62 -7.50
C PHE A 87 3.07 15.74 -8.14
N GLY A 88 1.76 15.76 -7.85
CA GLY A 88 0.85 16.81 -8.28
C GLY A 88 0.73 16.94 -9.81
N VAL A 89 1.06 15.89 -10.57
CA VAL A 89 0.93 15.90 -12.02
C VAL A 89 -0.48 15.49 -12.42
N ASP A 90 -1.18 16.38 -13.09
CA ASP A 90 -2.56 16.23 -13.58
C ASP A 90 -2.71 16.52 -15.08
N ASP A 91 -1.75 17.22 -15.71
CA ASP A 91 -1.72 17.41 -17.17
C ASP A 91 -1.69 16.05 -17.92
N PRO A 92 -2.69 15.73 -18.76
CA PRO A 92 -2.80 14.41 -19.38
C PRO A 92 -1.61 14.00 -20.26
N LYS A 93 -0.95 14.95 -20.93
CA LYS A 93 0.22 14.65 -21.78
C LYS A 93 1.41 14.26 -20.92
N ARG A 94 1.69 15.03 -19.88
CA ARG A 94 2.77 14.76 -18.94
C ARG A 94 2.54 13.48 -18.16
N VAL A 95 1.32 13.23 -17.69
CA VAL A 95 0.93 11.96 -17.07
C VAL A 95 1.21 10.78 -18.00
N SER A 96 0.80 10.85 -19.26
CA SER A 96 0.99 9.76 -20.23
C SER A 96 2.47 9.42 -20.48
N VAL A 97 3.33 10.44 -20.53
CA VAL A 97 4.78 10.26 -20.64
C VAL A 97 5.35 9.62 -19.37
N LEU A 98 5.01 10.17 -18.20
CA LEU A 98 5.52 9.69 -16.92
C LEU A 98 5.06 8.26 -16.60
N ALA A 99 3.84 7.88 -16.99
CA ALA A 99 3.33 6.51 -16.84
C ALA A 99 4.18 5.46 -17.57
N LYS A 100 4.96 5.89 -18.59
CA LYS A 100 5.88 5.02 -19.33
C LYS A 100 7.31 5.09 -18.80
N THR A 101 7.79 6.28 -18.44
CA THR A 101 9.20 6.49 -18.05
C THR A 101 9.45 6.28 -16.56
N THR A 102 8.43 6.51 -15.73
CA THR A 102 8.45 6.36 -14.27
C THR A 102 7.13 5.71 -13.82
N PRO A 103 6.88 4.45 -14.21
CA PRO A 103 5.68 3.73 -13.84
C PRO A 103 5.64 3.54 -12.32
N VAL A 104 4.44 3.61 -11.75
CA VAL A 104 4.21 3.35 -10.33
C VAL A 104 3.65 1.96 -10.08
N THR A 105 3.90 1.43 -8.89
CA THR A 105 3.31 0.20 -8.35
C THR A 105 2.49 0.57 -7.11
N TYR A 106 1.31 -0.04 -6.96
CA TYR A 106 0.51 0.10 -5.75
C TYR A 106 0.82 -1.07 -4.81
N VAL A 107 1.23 -0.78 -3.58
CA VAL A 107 1.49 -1.78 -2.54
C VAL A 107 0.33 -1.78 -1.56
N ALA A 108 -0.51 -2.81 -1.64
CA ALA A 108 -1.71 -2.97 -0.83
C ALA A 108 -1.34 -3.60 0.53
N PHE A 109 -1.59 -2.91 1.63
CA PHE A 109 -1.19 -3.38 2.98
C PHE A 109 -2.33 -3.52 3.99
N ASP A 110 -3.55 -3.05 3.69
CA ASP A 110 -4.73 -3.28 4.53
C ASP A 110 -6.02 -3.32 3.68
N LEU A 111 -7.03 -4.02 4.18
CA LEU A 111 -8.35 -4.14 3.55
C LEU A 111 -9.40 -3.55 4.49
N LEU A 112 -10.19 -2.60 3.98
CA LEU A 112 -11.18 -1.87 4.79
C LEU A 112 -12.62 -2.32 4.49
N HIS A 113 -12.87 -2.70 3.24
CA HIS A 113 -14.17 -3.17 2.77
C HIS A 113 -13.98 -4.21 1.67
N ILE A 114 -14.87 -5.21 1.61
CA ILE A 114 -14.93 -6.19 0.51
C ILE A 114 -16.36 -6.69 0.31
N ASP A 115 -16.84 -6.67 -0.93
CA ASP A 115 -18.11 -7.28 -1.36
C ASP A 115 -19.31 -7.00 -0.45
N GLY A 116 -19.49 -5.73 -0.09
CA GLY A 116 -20.61 -5.26 0.75
C GLY A 116 -20.36 -5.39 2.26
N GLN A 117 -19.17 -5.80 2.68
CA GLN A 117 -18.81 -5.97 4.09
C GLN A 117 -17.70 -5.02 4.51
N ASP A 118 -17.97 -4.21 5.52
CA ASP A 118 -16.93 -3.45 6.22
C ASP A 118 -16.15 -4.39 7.14
N VAL A 119 -14.82 -4.36 7.01
CA VAL A 119 -13.91 -5.21 7.80
C VAL A 119 -13.01 -4.42 8.72
N ILE A 120 -13.15 -3.10 8.79
CA ILE A 120 -12.32 -2.21 9.63
C ILE A 120 -12.35 -2.57 11.12
N SER A 121 -13.45 -3.14 11.62
CA SER A 121 -13.59 -3.59 13.02
C SER A 121 -13.00 -4.98 13.29
N ARG A 122 -12.57 -5.69 12.24
CA ARG A 122 -11.92 -7.00 12.37
C ARG A 122 -10.44 -6.84 12.75
N PRO A 123 -9.85 -7.82 13.45
CA PRO A 123 -8.41 -7.88 13.70
C PRO A 123 -7.58 -7.71 12.42
N LEU A 124 -6.42 -7.05 12.52
CA LEU A 124 -5.51 -6.86 11.39
C LEU A 124 -5.15 -8.18 10.71
N VAL A 125 -4.94 -9.25 11.48
CA VAL A 125 -4.66 -10.58 10.93
C VAL A 125 -5.76 -11.05 9.97
N GLU A 126 -7.03 -10.87 10.32
CA GLU A 126 -8.14 -11.24 9.43
C GLU A 126 -8.18 -10.36 8.18
N ARG A 127 -7.94 -9.05 8.32
CA ARG A 127 -7.93 -8.11 7.18
C ARG A 127 -6.80 -8.44 6.21
N LYS A 128 -5.62 -8.77 6.72
CA LYS A 128 -4.44 -9.20 5.93
C LYS A 128 -4.68 -10.53 5.22
N THR A 129 -5.25 -11.53 5.90
CA THR A 129 -5.62 -12.81 5.27
C THR A 129 -6.61 -12.60 4.13
N ARG A 130 -7.65 -11.79 4.35
CA ARG A 130 -8.63 -11.46 3.30
C ARG A 130 -7.99 -10.68 2.15
N LEU A 131 -7.13 -9.70 2.44
CA LEU A 131 -6.41 -8.96 1.41
C LEU A 131 -5.56 -9.89 0.54
N LYS A 132 -4.77 -10.78 1.15
CA LYS A 132 -3.93 -11.74 0.41
C LYS A 132 -4.78 -12.66 -0.48
N SER A 133 -5.98 -13.04 -0.03
CA SER A 133 -6.88 -13.90 -0.82
C SER A 133 -7.45 -13.25 -2.08
N ILE A 134 -7.50 -11.91 -2.12
CA ILE A 134 -8.04 -11.18 -3.28
C ILE A 134 -6.98 -10.54 -4.18
N VAL A 135 -5.74 -10.40 -3.69
CA VAL A 135 -4.63 -9.79 -4.44
C VAL A 135 -3.87 -10.84 -5.23
N GLU A 136 -3.87 -10.69 -6.55
CA GLU A 136 -2.97 -11.40 -7.45
C GLU A 136 -1.85 -10.46 -7.87
N GLU A 137 -0.64 -10.69 -7.39
CA GLU A 137 0.48 -9.77 -7.60
C GLU A 137 0.88 -9.64 -9.07
N GLY A 138 1.39 -8.46 -9.44
CA GLY A 138 1.81 -8.13 -10.79
C GLY A 138 2.66 -6.87 -10.82
N PRO A 139 3.04 -6.36 -12.00
CA PRO A 139 3.96 -5.22 -12.12
C PRO A 139 3.44 -3.93 -11.46
N TYR A 140 2.12 -3.80 -11.36
CA TYR A 140 1.45 -2.59 -10.86
C TYR A 140 0.75 -2.80 -9.50
N LEU A 141 0.72 -4.02 -8.96
CA LEU A 141 0.08 -4.35 -7.69
C LEU A 141 0.93 -5.37 -6.93
N LEU A 142 1.33 -5.01 -5.71
CA LEU A 142 2.00 -5.92 -4.78
C LEU A 142 1.18 -6.03 -3.50
N TYR A 143 1.28 -7.19 -2.86
CA TYR A 143 0.80 -7.35 -1.50
C TYR A 143 1.90 -6.91 -0.52
N GLY A 144 1.54 -6.08 0.45
CA GLY A 144 2.45 -5.66 1.51
C GLY A 144 2.76 -6.83 2.44
N GLU A 145 3.83 -7.57 2.15
CA GLU A 145 4.28 -8.69 2.97
C GLU A 145 4.69 -8.26 4.38
N HIS A 146 4.62 -9.20 5.32
CA HIS A 146 4.92 -8.97 6.73
C HIS A 146 5.56 -10.20 7.38
N VAL A 147 6.27 -9.96 8.48
CA VAL A 147 6.76 -11.01 9.39
C VAL A 147 6.15 -10.81 10.78
N GLY A 148 5.97 -11.89 11.54
CA GLY A 148 5.57 -11.83 12.95
C GLY A 148 6.78 -11.84 13.87
N ALA A 149 6.63 -11.26 15.06
CA ALA A 149 7.57 -11.31 16.18
C ALA A 149 8.95 -10.63 15.99
N GLU A 150 9.62 -10.82 14.86
CA GLU A 150 11.05 -10.51 14.69
C GLU A 150 11.35 -9.12 14.10
N GLY A 151 10.75 -8.07 14.66
CA GLY A 151 10.86 -6.71 14.12
C GLY A 151 12.29 -6.15 14.09
N SER A 152 13.13 -6.50 15.06
CA SER A 152 14.52 -6.03 15.16
C SER A 152 15.43 -6.63 14.11
N ARG A 153 15.27 -7.95 13.84
CA ARG A 153 15.98 -8.64 12.76
C ARG A 153 15.51 -8.11 11.41
N PHE A 154 14.18 -8.03 11.22
CA PHE A 154 13.59 -7.59 9.97
C PHE A 154 13.92 -6.14 9.63
N PHE A 155 14.00 -5.25 10.62
CA PHE A 155 14.45 -3.88 10.43
C PHE A 155 15.85 -3.82 9.80
N LYS A 156 16.81 -4.56 10.34
CA LYS A 156 18.20 -4.61 9.81
C LYS A 156 18.22 -5.12 8.37
N GLU A 157 17.45 -6.17 8.08
CA GLU A 157 17.36 -6.74 6.74
C GLU A 157 16.71 -5.77 5.74
N ALA A 158 15.63 -5.11 6.14
CA ALA A 158 14.94 -4.11 5.32
C ALA A 158 15.87 -2.93 5.00
N THR A 159 16.58 -2.39 6.00
CA THR A 159 17.52 -1.28 5.79
C THR A 159 18.70 -1.69 4.91
N ASN A 160 19.23 -2.90 5.06
CA ASN A 160 20.30 -3.41 4.19
C ASN A 160 19.85 -3.58 2.74
N ARG A 161 18.55 -3.80 2.51
CA ARG A 161 17.94 -3.86 1.18
C ARG A 161 17.49 -2.51 0.64
N GLY A 162 17.71 -1.42 1.38
CA GLY A 162 17.44 -0.05 0.94
C GLY A 162 16.05 0.50 1.29
N PHE A 163 15.28 -0.17 2.15
CA PHE A 163 14.07 0.40 2.74
C PHE A 163 14.43 1.38 3.87
N GLU A 164 13.63 2.41 4.11
CA GLU A 164 13.88 3.34 5.24
C GLU A 164 13.67 2.70 6.61
N GLY A 165 12.93 1.59 6.70
CA GLY A 165 12.69 0.89 7.95
C GLY A 165 11.53 -0.09 7.86
N VAL A 166 10.86 -0.31 9.00
CA VAL A 166 9.69 -1.18 9.12
C VAL A 166 8.58 -0.49 9.91
N ILE A 167 7.34 -0.92 9.67
CA ILE A 167 6.15 -0.50 10.41
C ILE A 167 5.69 -1.68 11.25
N GLY A 168 5.68 -1.51 12.58
CA GLY A 168 5.05 -2.44 13.50
C GLY A 168 3.55 -2.17 13.61
N LYS A 169 2.74 -3.20 13.42
CA LYS A 169 1.27 -3.16 13.54
C LYS A 169 0.81 -4.27 14.46
N GLU A 170 0.04 -3.95 15.49
CA GLU A 170 -0.52 -4.96 16.40
C GLU A 170 -1.52 -5.84 15.66
N SER A 171 -1.31 -7.16 15.67
CA SER A 171 -2.03 -8.16 14.88
C SER A 171 -3.53 -8.23 15.20
N GLN A 172 -3.92 -7.91 16.43
CA GLN A 172 -5.31 -7.90 16.90
C GLN A 172 -5.98 -6.51 16.80
N SER A 173 -5.25 -5.49 16.35
CA SER A 173 -5.79 -4.12 16.28
C SER A 173 -6.86 -3.97 15.20
N GLN A 174 -7.86 -3.14 15.50
CA GLN A 174 -8.85 -2.67 14.53
C GLN A 174 -8.29 -1.53 13.69
N TYR A 175 -8.85 -1.31 12.51
CA TYR A 175 -8.54 -0.12 11.73
C TYR A 175 -9.36 1.07 12.22
N VAL A 176 -8.67 2.11 12.69
CA VAL A 176 -9.31 3.36 13.14
C VAL A 176 -9.01 4.48 12.13
N PRO A 177 -10.02 4.95 11.35
CA PRO A 177 -9.85 6.07 10.44
C PRO A 177 -9.41 7.35 11.16
N GLY A 178 -8.48 8.11 10.59
CA GLY A 178 -8.05 9.42 11.12
C GLY A 178 -7.19 9.40 12.39
N LEU A 179 -7.07 8.29 13.11
CA LEU A 179 -6.30 8.22 14.36
C LEU A 179 -4.82 7.89 14.15
N ARG A 180 -3.95 8.42 15.02
CA ARG A 180 -2.50 8.17 15.12
C ARG A 180 -2.11 7.47 16.41
#